data_AF-A0A5B1QUJ7-F1
#
_entry.id   AF-A0A5B1QUJ7-F1
#
_cell.length_a   1.000
_cell.length_b   1.000
_cell.length_c   1.000
_cell.angle_alpha   90.00
_cell.angle_beta   90.00
_cell.angle_gamma   90.00
#
_symmetry.space_group_name_H-M   'P 1'
#
loop_
_entity.id
_entity.type
_entity.pdbx_description
1 polymer ?
#
loop_
_entity_poly.entity_id
_entity_poly.type
_entity_poly.pdbx_seq_one_letter_code
_entity_poly.pdbx_strand_id
1 'polypeptide(L)' 'KPPPFLACFFCRGRKIACTPPKPGNPDRTCNQCERRNLICEYPLVSRRGQR' A
#
# COMPACT_ATOMS: atom_id res chain seq x y z
N LYS A 1 -3.50 4.73 -19.13
CA LYS A 1 -3.70 3.71 -18.06
C LYS A 1 -3.06 4.25 -16.78
N PRO A 2 -3.82 4.50 -15.70
CA PRO A 2 -3.20 4.90 -14.44
C PRO A 2 -2.22 3.82 -14.00
N PRO A 3 -1.05 4.18 -13.46
CA PRO A 3 -0.10 3.20 -12.94
C PRO A 3 -0.82 2.33 -11.90
N PRO A 4 -0.59 1.01 -11.90
CA PRO A 4 -1.26 0.13 -10.97
C PRO A 4 -0.94 0.57 -9.54
N PHE A 5 -1.98 0.81 -8.75
CA PHE A 5 -1.83 1.15 -7.33
C PHE A 5 -0.89 0.13 -6.66
N LEU A 6 0.20 0.65 -6.08
CA LEU A 6 1.16 -0.16 -5.35
C LEU A 6 0.56 -0.44 -3.97
N ALA A 7 0.34 -1.72 -3.67
CA ALA A 7 0.00 -2.13 -2.32
C ALA A 7 1.22 -1.94 -1.41
N CYS A 8 0.98 -1.59 -0.14
CA CYS A 8 2.03 -1.54 0.87
C CYS A 8 2.64 -2.93 1.10
N PHE A 9 3.85 -2.97 1.67
CA PHE A 9 4.56 -4.23 1.93
C PHE A 9 3.74 -5.20 2.77
N PHE A 10 3.02 -4.70 3.78
CA PHE A 10 2.16 -5.50 4.64
C PHE A 10 1.04 -6.19 3.87
N CYS A 11 0.26 -5.44 3.09
CA CYS A 11 -0.84 -5.99 2.31
C CYS A 11 -0.33 -6.93 1.22
N ARG A 12 0.86 -6.63 0.65
CA ARG A 12 1.52 -7.46 -0.35
C ARG A 12 2.00 -8.80 0.23
N GLY A 13 2.62 -8.79 1.41
CA GLY A 13 3.08 -10.01 2.10
C GLY A 13 1.92 -10.88 2.58
N ARG A 14 0.84 -10.26 3.07
CA ARG A 14 -0.36 -10.98 3.51
C ARG A 14 -1.34 -11.33 2.37
N LYS A 15 -1.06 -10.91 1.14
CA LYS A 15 -1.95 -11.06 -0.03
C LYS A 15 -3.39 -10.59 0.23
N ILE A 16 -3.53 -9.47 0.94
CA ILE A 16 -4.83 -8.85 1.23
C ILE A 16 -5.06 -7.60 0.39
N ALA A 17 -6.34 -7.18 0.30
CA ALA A 17 -6.71 -5.95 -0.37
C ALA A 17 -6.11 -4.73 0.34
N CYS A 18 -5.32 -3.94 -0.39
CA CYS A 18 -4.75 -2.69 0.09
C CYS A 18 -5.64 -1.53 -0.36
N THR A 19 -6.44 -0.98 0.56
CA THR A 19 -7.26 0.20 0.32
C THR A 19 -6.52 1.46 0.81
N PRO A 20 -6.21 2.43 -0.06
CA PRO A 20 -5.60 3.69 0.37
C PRO A 20 -6.52 4.44 1.34
N PRO A 21 -5.96 5.25 2.26
CA PRO A 21 -6.74 6.12 3.13
C PRO A 21 -7.37 7.25 2.32
N LYS A 22 -8.28 7.99 2.95
CA LYS A 22 -8.91 9.17 2.34
C LYS A 22 -7.84 10.20 1.93
N PRO A 23 -8.01 10.88 0.78
CA PRO A 23 -7.09 11.94 0.36
C PRO A 23 -7.19 13.10 1.36
N GLY A 24 -6.12 13.33 2.12
CA GLY A 24 -6.07 14.36 3.15
C GLY A 24 -5.19 14.02 4.34
N ASN A 25 -4.93 12.73 4.59
CA ASN A 25 -3.97 12.34 5.61
C ASN A 25 -2.52 12.44 5.08
N PRO A 26 -1.61 13.11 5.80
CA PRO A 26 -0.19 13.15 5.45
C PRO A 26 0.41 11.74 5.50
N ASP A 27 -0.07 10.93 6.42
CA ASP A 27 0.21 9.51 6.48
C ASP A 27 -0.60 8.80 5.40
N ARG A 28 0.08 8.40 4.32
CA ARG A 28 -0.50 7.58 3.24
C ARG A 28 -0.86 6.15 3.71
N THR A 29 -0.98 5.91 5.01
CA THR A 29 -1.27 4.61 5.67
C THR A 29 -2.55 3.98 5.15
N CYS A 30 -2.48 2.77 4.58
CA CYS A 30 -3.68 2.06 4.15
C CYS A 30 -4.58 1.74 5.36
N ASN A 31 -5.89 1.62 5.13
CA ASN A 31 -6.90 1.39 6.19
C ASN A 31 -6.58 0.12 7.02
N GLN A 32 -5.91 -0.86 6.40
CA GLN A 32 -5.48 -2.09 7.08
C GLN A 32 -4.32 -1.88 8.06
N CYS A 33 -3.37 -1.01 7.72
CA CYS A 33 -2.25 -0.69 8.59
C CYS A 33 -2.69 0.29 9.68
N GLU A 34 -3.52 1.27 9.33
CA GLU A 34 -4.11 2.23 10.27
C GLU A 34 -4.91 1.52 11.38
N ARG A 35 -5.85 0.63 11.04
CA ARG A 35 -6.62 -0.15 12.03
C ARG A 35 -5.77 -1.03 12.94
N ARG A 36 -4.59 -1.45 12.47
CA ARG A 36 -3.67 -2.31 13.22
C ARG A 36 -2.54 -1.52 13.89
N ASN A 37 -2.52 -0.19 13.74
CA ASN A 37 -1.41 0.67 14.16
C ASN A 37 -0.03 0.13 13.71
N LEU A 38 0.03 -0.38 12.47
CA LEU A 38 1.27 -0.90 11.86
C LEU A 38 1.88 0.12 10.90
N ILE A 39 3.20 0.05 10.76
CA ILE A 39 3.95 0.87 9.81
C ILE A 39 3.52 0.51 8.38
N CYS A 40 2.99 1.49 7.66
CA CYS A 40 2.55 1.31 6.28
C CYS A 40 3.57 1.85 5.29
N GLU A 41 4.53 1.01 4.92
CA GLU A 41 5.51 1.36 3.89
C GLU A 41 5.02 0.93 2.51
N TYR A 42 5.03 1.88 1.57
CA TYR A 42 4.76 1.62 0.17
C TYR A 42 6.08 1.41 -0.58
N PRO A 43 6.16 0.41 -1.47
CA PRO A 43 7.30 0.29 -2.35
C PRO A 43 7.34 1.50 -3.30
N LEU A 44 8.50 2.16 -3.37
CA LEU A 44 8.75 3.27 -4.32
C LEU A 44 8.85 2.77 -5.77
N VAL A 45 9.22 1.49 -5.96
CA VAL A 45 9.47 0.89 -7.28
C VAL A 45 8.60 -0.36 -7.47
N SER A 46 7.83 -0.39 -8.55
CA SER A 46 7.10 -1.59 -8.96
C SER A 46 8.03 -2.53 -9.73
N ARG A 47 8.46 -3.63 -9.10
CA ARG A 47 9.20 -4.71 -9.81
C ARG A 47 8.29 -5.70 -10.53
N ARG A 48 6.99 -5.40 -10.70
CA ARG A 48 6.09 -6.26 -11.48
C ARG A 48 6.56 -6.26 -12.94
N GLY A 49 6.95 -7.43 -13.45
CA GLY A 49 7.38 -7.60 -14.85
C GLY A 49 8.90 -7.57 -15.09
N GLN A 50 9.73 -7.35 -14.05
CA GLN A 50 11.17 -7.63 -14.16
C GLN A 50 11.38 -9.14 -14.02
N ARG A 51 11.73 -9.82 -15.11
CA ARG A 51 12.06 -11.23 -15.16
C ARG A 51 13.43 -11.39 -15.80
#